data_AF-A0A2V8MDT0-F1
#
_entry.id   AF-A0A2V8MDT0-F1
#
_cell.length_a   1.000
_cell.length_b   1.000
_cell.length_c   1.000
_cell.angle_alpha   90.00
_cell.angle_beta   90.00
_cell.angle_gamma   90.00
#
_symmetry.space_group_name_H-M   'P 1'
#
loop_
_entity.id
_entity.type
_entity.pdbx_description
1 polymer ?
#
loop_
_entity_poly.entity_id
_entity_poly.type
_entity_poly.pdbx_seq_one_letter_code
_entity_poly.pdbx_strand_id
1 'polypeptide(L)'
;MESVLYEVDDAIARITLNRPERRNALNAEIIAALKVALRRADHDQDVRAVILTGAGSDFCSGADLQALQQISTASVSENLEDAHSLMEIFTLIRQVRVPMVAAVRGRALAGGCGLATACDLVLAARSARFGYPEVKIGFVPAMVTAILRRNRRVGFGQSSL
;
A
#
# COMPACT_ATOMS: atom_id res chain seq x y z
N MET A 1 9.77 -16.84 5.76
CA MET A 1 8.88 -16.07 6.65
C MET A 1 7.79 -15.48 5.78
N GLU A 2 6.56 -15.39 6.29
CA GLU A 2 5.42 -14.90 5.51
C GLU A 2 5.49 -13.37 5.36
N SER A 3 5.40 -12.87 4.13
CA SER A 3 5.59 -11.46 3.80
C SER A 3 4.36 -10.58 4.04
N VAL A 4 3.18 -11.19 4.19
CA VAL A 4 1.93 -10.56 4.61
C VAL A 4 1.22 -11.48 5.60
N LEU A 5 0.85 -10.98 6.78
CA LEU A 5 0.08 -11.72 7.78
C LEU A 5 -1.41 -11.38 7.65
N TYR A 6 -2.26 -12.38 7.91
CA TYR A 6 -3.72 -12.23 7.92
C TYR A 6 -4.31 -12.83 9.19
N GLU A 7 -4.97 -12.00 9.99
CA GLU A 7 -5.61 -12.40 11.25
C GLU A 7 -7.04 -11.85 11.29
N VAL A 8 -7.98 -12.59 11.88
CA VAL A 8 -9.35 -12.10 12.12
C VAL A 8 -9.63 -12.17 13.60
N ASP A 9 -10.09 -11.06 14.16
CA ASP A 9 -10.48 -10.93 15.56
C ASP A 9 -11.72 -10.03 15.64
N ASP A 10 -12.76 -10.47 16.37
CA ASP A 10 -14.04 -9.75 16.50
C ASP A 10 -14.60 -9.17 15.19
N ALA A 11 -14.65 -9.98 14.13
CA ALA A 11 -15.10 -9.60 12.78
C ALA A 11 -14.22 -8.53 12.08
N ILE A 12 -13.01 -8.27 12.57
CA ILE A 12 -12.06 -7.34 11.97
C ILE A 12 -10.91 -8.15 11.38
N ALA A 13 -10.73 -8.09 10.07
CA ALA A 13 -9.57 -8.66 9.41
C ALA A 13 -8.39 -7.69 9.47
N ARG A 14 -7.26 -8.12 10.04
CA ARG A 14 -6.01 -7.38 10.09
C ARG A 14 -5.03 -7.96 9.06
N ILE A 15 -4.70 -7.15 8.06
CA ILE A 15 -3.69 -7.44 7.04
C ILE A 15 -2.42 -6.66 7.40
N THR A 16 -1.33 -7.37 7.66
CA THR A 16 -0.06 -6.76 8.08
C THR A 16 1.04 -7.04 7.04
N LEU A 17 1.59 -5.98 6.44
CA LEU A 17 2.82 -6.10 5.64
C LEU A 17 3.97 -6.47 6.59
N ASN A 18 4.61 -7.61 6.38
CA ASN A 18 5.51 -8.23 7.36
C ASN A 18 6.93 -8.39 6.82
N ARG A 19 7.54 -7.25 6.52
CA ARG A 19 8.94 -7.17 6.06
C ARG A 19 9.64 -5.95 6.68
N PRO A 20 9.62 -5.83 8.03
CA PRO A 20 10.01 -4.62 8.75
C PRO A 20 11.48 -4.23 8.53
N GLU A 21 12.36 -5.21 8.34
CA GLU A 21 13.79 -5.02 8.06
C GLU A 21 14.06 -4.31 6.72
N ARG A 22 13.06 -4.34 5.82
CA ARG A 22 13.05 -3.60 4.55
C ARG A 22 11.96 -2.54 4.53
N ARG A 23 11.48 -2.10 5.70
CA ARG A 23 10.45 -1.05 5.87
C ARG A 23 9.17 -1.35 5.10
N ASN A 24 8.84 -2.64 5.00
CA ASN A 24 7.68 -3.16 4.27
C ASN A 24 7.66 -2.69 2.80
N ALA A 25 8.82 -2.56 2.16
CA ALA A 25 8.93 -2.18 0.76
C ALA A 25 8.25 -3.20 -0.16
N LEU A 26 7.48 -2.73 -1.13
CA LEU A 26 6.73 -3.52 -2.08
C LEU A 26 7.66 -4.20 -3.08
N ASN A 27 7.60 -5.53 -3.10
CA ASN A 27 8.19 -6.41 -4.10
C ASN A 27 7.09 -7.36 -4.63
N ALA A 28 7.43 -8.19 -5.64
CA ALA A 28 6.48 -9.12 -6.24
C ALA A 28 5.82 -10.06 -5.22
N GLU A 29 6.57 -10.51 -4.21
CA GLU A 29 6.07 -11.41 -3.16
C GLU A 29 4.99 -10.76 -2.29
N ILE A 30 5.26 -9.56 -1.74
CA ILE A 30 4.28 -8.79 -0.96
C ILE A 30 3.07 -8.44 -1.82
N ILE A 31 3.28 -8.08 -3.08
CA ILE A 31 2.20 -7.75 -4.02
C ILE A 31 1.25 -8.95 -4.18
N ALA A 32 1.80 -10.14 -4.45
CA ALA A 32 1.01 -11.36 -4.59
C ALA A 32 0.28 -11.73 -3.29
N ALA A 33 0.99 -11.73 -2.16
CA ALA A 33 0.42 -12.08 -0.85
C ALA A 33 -0.67 -11.10 -0.41
N LEU A 34 -0.51 -9.80 -0.68
CA LEU A 34 -1.50 -8.78 -0.39
C LEU A 34 -2.77 -8.96 -1.22
N LYS A 35 -2.67 -9.33 -2.51
CA LYS A 35 -3.84 -9.65 -3.35
C LYS A 35 -4.63 -10.82 -2.77
N VAL A 36 -3.94 -11.88 -2.31
CA VAL A 36 -4.58 -13.03 -1.65
C VAL A 36 -5.30 -12.61 -0.38
N ALA A 37 -4.64 -11.83 0.48
CA ALA A 37 -5.23 -11.34 1.73
C ALA A 37 -6.47 -10.46 1.50
N LEU A 38 -6.42 -9.55 0.52
CA LEU A 38 -7.56 -8.70 0.15
C LEU A 38 -8.74 -9.50 -0.38
N ARG A 39 -8.49 -10.46 -1.29
CA ARG A 39 -9.53 -11.35 -1.81
C ARG A 39 -10.14 -12.20 -0.71
N ARG A 40 -9.33 -12.69 0.23
CA ARG A 40 -9.81 -13.44 1.40
C ARG A 40 -10.76 -12.59 2.25
N ALA A 41 -10.37 -11.37 2.61
CA ALA A 41 -11.22 -10.46 3.38
C ALA A 41 -12.54 -10.14 2.65
N ASP A 42 -12.48 -9.95 1.34
CA ASP A 42 -13.67 -9.67 0.53
C ASP A 42 -14.67 -10.83 0.53
N HIS A 43 -14.20 -12.08 0.47
CA HIS A 43 -15.08 -13.27 0.43
C HIS A 43 -15.59 -13.73 1.81
N ASP A 44 -14.95 -13.30 2.90
CA ASP A 44 -15.24 -13.79 4.26
C ASP A 44 -16.43 -13.05 4.91
N GLN A 45 -17.64 -13.62 4.80
CA GLN A 45 -18.89 -12.96 5.21
C GLN A 45 -18.92 -12.49 6.68
N ASP A 46 -18.11 -13.08 7.55
CA ASP A 46 -18.03 -12.72 8.97
C ASP A 46 -17.18 -11.46 9.20
N VAL A 47 -16.33 -11.08 8.25
CA VAL A 47 -15.54 -9.84 8.29
C VAL A 47 -16.45 -8.63 8.02
N ARG A 48 -16.39 -7.64 8.92
CA ARG A 48 -17.13 -6.37 8.87
C ARG A 48 -16.27 -5.13 8.67
N ALA A 49 -14.96 -5.25 8.84
CA ALA A 49 -13.99 -4.20 8.53
C ALA A 49 -12.60 -4.80 8.31
N VAL A 50 -11.75 -4.09 7.57
CA VAL A 50 -10.37 -4.50 7.31
C VAL A 50 -9.41 -3.41 7.77
N ILE A 51 -8.36 -3.80 8.48
CA ILE A 51 -7.23 -2.96 8.85
C ILE A 51 -6.02 -3.36 8.02
N LEU A 52 -5.48 -2.44 7.24
CA LEU A 52 -4.17 -2.58 6.60
C LEU A 52 -3.11 -1.87 7.45
N THR A 53 -2.04 -2.56 7.83
CA THR A 53 -0.92 -1.96 8.58
C THR A 53 0.42 -2.57 8.18
N GLY A 54 1.52 -2.01 8.67
CA GLY A 54 2.87 -2.54 8.51
C GLY A 54 3.45 -3.01 9.83
N ALA A 55 4.20 -4.11 9.81
CA ALA A 55 4.98 -4.58 10.95
C ALA A 55 6.14 -3.62 11.24
N GLY A 56 6.55 -3.56 12.51
CA GLY A 56 7.67 -2.72 12.94
C GLY A 56 7.31 -1.23 13.02
N SER A 57 8.28 -0.37 12.70
CA SER A 57 8.20 1.08 12.92
C SER A 57 7.60 1.87 11.76
N ASP A 58 7.49 1.27 10.57
CA ASP A 58 7.00 1.92 9.35
C ASP A 58 5.78 1.19 8.77
N PHE A 59 4.93 1.93 8.08
CA PHE A 59 3.82 1.36 7.34
C PHE A 59 4.32 0.68 6.06
N CYS A 60 4.86 1.45 5.12
CA CYS A 60 5.40 0.97 3.85
C CYS A 60 6.23 2.07 3.17
N SER A 61 7.48 1.79 2.81
CA SER A 61 8.34 2.75 2.12
C SER A 61 8.12 2.85 0.61
N GLY A 62 7.16 2.12 0.04
CA GLY A 62 6.92 2.07 -1.40
C GLY A 62 7.72 0.98 -2.10
N ALA A 63 8.01 1.15 -3.39
CA ALA A 63 8.74 0.15 -4.17
C ALA A 63 10.16 -0.07 -3.62
N ASP A 64 10.62 -1.32 -3.64
CA ASP A 64 12.00 -1.66 -3.30
C ASP A 64 12.99 -1.12 -4.34
N LEU A 65 14.23 -0.83 -3.94
CA LEU A 65 15.30 -0.39 -4.83
C LEU A 65 15.60 -1.43 -5.92
N GLN A 66 15.52 -2.72 -5.60
CA GLN A 66 15.66 -3.77 -6.62
C GLN A 66 14.53 -3.74 -7.64
N ALA A 67 13.29 -3.49 -7.21
CA ALA A 67 12.16 -3.35 -8.13
C ALA A 67 12.35 -2.14 -9.05
N LEU A 68 12.87 -1.01 -8.53
CA LEU A 68 13.20 0.16 -9.34
C LEU A 68 14.33 -0.12 -10.35
N GLN A 69 15.35 -0.90 -9.98
CA GLN A 69 16.41 -1.32 -10.89
C GLN A 69 15.88 -2.24 -11.99
N GLN A 70 15.04 -3.20 -11.65
CA GLN A 70 14.40 -4.09 -12.62
C GLN A 70 13.60 -3.30 -13.65
N ILE A 71 12.83 -2.30 -13.21
CA ILE A 71 12.07 -1.41 -14.11
C ILE A 71 12.98 -0.71 -15.14
N SER A 72 14.18 -0.29 -14.74
CA SER A 72 15.11 0.42 -15.62
C SER A 72 15.71 -0.47 -16.72
N THR A 73 15.79 -1.77 -16.49
CA THR A 73 16.39 -2.75 -17.43
C THR A 73 15.35 -3.56 -18.19
N ALA A 74 14.10 -3.56 -17.73
CA ALA A 74 13.00 -4.32 -18.30
C ALA A 74 12.50 -3.71 -19.62
N SER A 75 11.91 -4.55 -20.46
CA SER A 75 11.18 -4.12 -21.65
C SER A 75 9.93 -3.31 -21.27
N VAL A 76 9.38 -2.59 -22.25
CA VAL A 76 8.13 -1.83 -22.06
C VAL A 76 6.97 -2.74 -21.67
N SER A 77 6.88 -3.95 -22.24
CA SER A 77 5.84 -4.92 -21.92
C SER A 77 5.92 -5.41 -20.47
N GLU A 78 7.12 -5.76 -20.00
CA GLU A 78 7.34 -6.20 -18.62
C GLU A 78 6.99 -5.07 -17.63
N ASN A 79 7.42 -3.85 -17.92
CA ASN A 79 7.08 -2.68 -17.11
C ASN A 79 5.56 -2.40 -17.05
N LEU A 80 4.83 -2.63 -18.15
CA LEU A 80 3.37 -2.50 -18.17
C LEU A 80 2.69 -3.59 -17.32
N GLU A 81 3.18 -4.82 -17.38
CA GLU A 81 2.67 -5.93 -16.55
C GLU A 81 2.89 -5.67 -15.06
N ASP A 82 4.08 -5.19 -14.68
CA ASP A 82 4.38 -4.81 -13.30
C ASP A 82 3.48 -3.66 -12.81
N ALA A 83 3.27 -2.65 -13.66
CA ALA A 83 2.36 -1.55 -13.35
C ALA A 83 0.91 -2.03 -13.19
N HIS A 84 0.43 -2.93 -14.05
CA HIS A 84 -0.90 -3.55 -13.92
C HIS A 84 -1.02 -4.34 -12.63
N SER A 85 0.01 -5.09 -12.25
CA SER A 85 0.02 -5.87 -11.02
C SER A 85 -0.11 -4.99 -9.77
N LEU A 86 0.57 -3.83 -9.75
CA LEU A 86 0.43 -2.87 -8.67
C LEU A 86 -0.94 -2.17 -8.70
N MET A 87 -1.43 -1.82 -9.89
CA MET A 87 -2.76 -1.21 -10.07
C MET A 87 -3.90 -2.11 -9.58
N GLU A 88 -3.77 -3.43 -9.77
CA GLU A 88 -4.74 -4.41 -9.29
C GLU A 88 -4.90 -4.35 -7.76
N ILE A 89 -3.82 -4.13 -6.99
CA ILE A 89 -3.92 -3.99 -5.53
C ILE A 89 -4.77 -2.79 -5.16
N PHE A 90 -4.54 -1.64 -5.79
CA PHE A 90 -5.34 -0.45 -5.51
C PHE A 90 -6.81 -0.65 -5.88
N THR A 91 -7.07 -1.37 -6.97
CA THR A 91 -8.43 -1.75 -7.38
C THR A 91 -9.07 -2.67 -6.36
N LEU A 92 -8.37 -3.71 -5.91
CA LEU A 92 -8.86 -4.65 -4.90
C LEU A 92 -9.19 -3.94 -3.59
N ILE A 93 -8.29 -3.09 -3.06
CA ILE A 93 -8.55 -2.30 -1.84
C ILE A 93 -9.86 -1.52 -1.96
N ARG A 94 -10.14 -0.95 -3.13
CA ARG A 94 -11.34 -0.14 -3.38
C ARG A 94 -12.61 -0.96 -3.61
N GLN A 95 -12.47 -2.26 -3.87
CA GLN A 95 -13.57 -3.17 -4.19
C GLN A 95 -13.94 -4.07 -3.02
N VAL A 96 -13.10 -4.17 -1.98
CA VAL A 96 -13.46 -4.88 -0.74
C VAL A 96 -14.82 -4.38 -0.26
N ARG A 97 -15.77 -5.30 -0.07
CA ARG A 97 -17.17 -4.96 0.26
C ARG A 97 -17.39 -4.28 1.61
N VAL A 98 -16.39 -4.31 2.48
CA VAL A 98 -16.43 -3.73 3.84
C VAL A 98 -15.41 -2.59 3.97
N PRO A 99 -15.58 -1.68 4.96
CA PRO A 99 -14.67 -0.55 5.13
C PRO A 99 -13.20 -0.97 5.31
N MET A 100 -12.32 -0.33 4.53
CA MET A 100 -10.87 -0.47 4.61
C MET A 100 -10.26 0.69 5.41
N VAL A 101 -9.49 0.39 6.44
CA VAL A 101 -8.78 1.36 7.28
C VAL A 101 -7.27 1.13 7.20
N ALA A 102 -6.52 2.16 6.77
CA ALA A 102 -5.06 2.14 6.85
C ALA A 102 -4.61 2.63 8.24
N ALA A 103 -3.98 1.76 9.03
CA ALA A 103 -3.35 2.14 10.30
C ALA A 103 -1.86 2.44 10.08
N VAL A 104 -1.54 3.73 9.98
CA VAL A 104 -0.24 4.23 9.52
C VAL A 104 0.60 4.75 10.70
N ARG A 105 1.80 4.18 10.83
CA ARG A 105 2.88 4.67 11.70
C ARG A 105 4.17 4.81 10.89
N GLY A 106 5.05 5.72 11.28
CA GLY A 106 6.30 5.96 10.54
C GLY A 106 6.05 6.29 9.06
N ARG A 107 6.87 5.75 8.18
CA ARG A 107 6.83 6.07 6.74
C ARG A 107 5.70 5.37 5.99
N ALA A 108 4.93 6.15 5.26
CA ALA A 108 4.06 5.71 4.16
C ALA A 108 4.48 6.51 2.92
N LEU A 109 5.38 5.95 2.11
CA LEU A 109 6.02 6.66 0.98
C LEU A 109 5.69 6.01 -0.35
N ALA A 110 5.65 6.82 -1.42
CA ALA A 110 5.46 6.37 -2.80
C ALA A 110 4.24 5.42 -2.93
N GLY A 111 4.45 4.21 -3.45
CA GLY A 111 3.42 3.16 -3.52
C GLY A 111 2.78 2.83 -2.16
N GLY A 112 3.52 2.91 -1.05
CA GLY A 112 3.00 2.74 0.31
C GLY A 112 2.07 3.87 0.72
N CYS A 113 2.38 5.11 0.34
CA CYS A 113 1.44 6.23 0.48
C CYS A 113 0.18 5.99 -0.38
N GLY A 114 0.36 5.42 -1.57
CA GLY A 114 -0.72 4.93 -2.42
C GLY A 114 -1.64 3.94 -1.71
N LEU A 115 -1.08 2.91 -1.07
CA LEU A 115 -1.87 1.90 -0.34
C LEU A 115 -2.69 2.53 0.79
N ALA A 116 -2.07 3.42 1.57
CA ALA A 116 -2.77 4.12 2.63
C ALA A 116 -3.92 4.98 2.08
N THR A 117 -3.65 5.76 1.04
CA THR A 117 -4.65 6.63 0.42
C THR A 117 -5.70 5.89 -0.40
N ALA A 118 -5.48 4.63 -0.78
CA ALA A 118 -6.49 3.80 -1.45
C ALA A 118 -7.58 3.32 -0.48
N CYS A 119 -7.29 3.22 0.82
CA CYS A 119 -8.25 2.86 1.85
C CYS A 119 -9.32 3.95 2.05
N ASP A 120 -10.45 3.58 2.65
CA ASP A 120 -11.56 4.52 2.91
C ASP A 120 -11.20 5.54 3.99
N LEU A 121 -10.46 5.09 5.01
CA LEU A 121 -10.00 5.88 6.14
C LEU A 121 -8.51 5.64 6.41
N VAL A 122 -7.82 6.68 6.88
CA VAL A 122 -6.43 6.61 7.33
C VAL A 122 -6.37 7.03 8.79
N LEU A 123 -5.96 6.11 9.65
CA LEU A 123 -5.62 6.37 11.05
C LEU A 123 -4.11 6.59 11.15
N ALA A 124 -3.68 7.84 11.29
CA ALA A 124 -2.27 8.21 11.32
C ALA A 124 -1.77 8.46 12.75
N ALA A 125 -0.71 7.75 13.16
CA ALA A 125 0.02 8.06 14.37
C ALA A 125 0.75 9.41 14.25
N ARG A 126 1.12 10.05 15.37
CA ARG A 126 1.95 11.28 15.35
C ARG A 126 3.30 11.09 14.64
N SER A 127 3.81 9.85 14.62
CA SER A 127 5.03 9.47 13.90
C SER A 127 4.83 9.30 12.39
N ALA A 128 3.59 9.32 11.89
CA ALA A 128 3.31 9.10 10.48
C ALA A 128 3.97 10.17 9.60
N ARG A 129 4.54 9.73 8.48
CA ARG A 129 5.17 10.56 7.45
C ARG A 129 4.68 10.07 6.09
N PHE A 130 3.88 10.89 5.43
CA PHE A 130 3.36 10.63 4.09
C PHE A 130 4.19 11.40 3.07
N GLY A 131 4.41 10.83 1.89
CA GLY A 131 5.15 11.54 0.86
C GLY A 131 5.36 10.76 -0.42
N TYR A 132 5.71 11.50 -1.47
CA TYR A 132 5.96 11.00 -2.82
C TYR A 132 7.38 11.37 -3.25
N PRO A 133 8.43 10.80 -2.63
CA PRO A 133 9.82 11.17 -2.90
C PRO A 133 10.27 10.83 -4.33
N GLU A 134 9.56 9.95 -5.04
CA GLU A 134 9.86 9.55 -6.42
C GLU A 134 9.96 10.73 -7.40
N VAL A 135 9.23 11.83 -7.14
CA VAL A 135 9.33 13.05 -7.96
C VAL A 135 10.72 13.66 -7.91
N LYS A 136 11.47 13.46 -6.82
CA LYS A 136 12.84 13.99 -6.64
C LYS A 136 13.86 13.22 -7.48
N ILE A 137 13.51 12.04 -7.97
CA ILE A 137 14.37 11.21 -8.85
C ILE A 137 13.82 11.13 -10.28
N GLY A 138 12.93 12.06 -10.67
CA GLY A 138 12.39 12.13 -12.02
C GLY A 138 11.32 11.07 -12.34
N PHE A 139 10.82 10.35 -11.34
CA PHE A 139 9.82 9.31 -11.50
C PHE A 139 8.43 9.85 -11.16
N VAL A 140 7.48 9.72 -12.10
CA VAL A 140 6.13 10.27 -11.96
C VAL A 140 5.26 9.29 -11.15
N PRO A 141 4.59 9.74 -10.07
CA PRO A 141 3.66 8.91 -9.30
C PRO A 141 2.32 8.74 -10.03
N ALA A 142 2.33 8.24 -11.26
CA ALA A 142 1.17 8.26 -12.16
C ALA A 142 -0.06 7.54 -11.58
N MET A 143 0.13 6.33 -11.07
CA MET A 143 -0.95 5.54 -10.45
C MET A 143 -1.48 6.19 -9.19
N VAL A 144 -0.59 6.65 -8.30
CA VAL A 144 -1.01 7.20 -7.02
C VAL A 144 -1.64 8.59 -7.16
N THR A 145 -1.23 9.37 -8.16
CA THR A 145 -1.85 10.67 -8.46
C THR A 145 -3.33 10.54 -8.80
N ALA A 146 -3.73 9.47 -9.49
CA ALA A 146 -5.15 9.21 -9.78
C ALA A 146 -5.96 8.94 -8.50
N ILE A 147 -5.39 8.23 -7.54
CA ILE A 147 -6.00 7.92 -6.24
C ILE A 147 -6.10 9.20 -5.39
N LEU A 148 -5.01 9.96 -5.28
CA LEU A 148 -4.94 11.21 -4.54
C LEU A 148 -5.94 12.25 -5.02
N ARG A 149 -6.01 12.50 -6.33
CA ARG A 149 -6.90 13.51 -6.92
C ARG A 149 -8.37 13.22 -6.64
N ARG A 150 -8.73 11.95 -6.48
CA ARG A 150 -10.10 11.51 -6.24
C ARG A 150 -10.47 11.56 -4.75
N ASN A 151 -9.49 11.43 -3.86
CA ASN A 151 -9.67 11.55 -2.42
C ASN A 151 -9.40 12.99 -1.95
N ARG A 152 -10.40 13.87 -2.07
CA ARG A 152 -10.40 15.24 -1.48
C ARG A 152 -10.34 15.28 0.06
N ARG A 153 -9.98 14.18 0.72
CA ARG A 153 -10.02 13.97 2.18
C ARG A 153 -8.66 14.12 2.86
N VAL A 154 -7.57 14.24 2.10
CA VAL A 154 -6.24 14.46 2.68
C VAL A 154 -6.09 15.96 2.96
N GLY A 155 -6.24 16.35 4.22
CA GLY A 155 -5.73 17.64 4.67
C GLY A 155 -4.22 17.66 4.43
N PHE A 156 -3.74 18.59 3.62
CA PHE A 156 -2.31 18.77 3.35
C PHE A 156 -1.58 19.16 4.65
N GLY A 157 -1.25 18.18 5.48
CA GLY A 157 -0.33 18.33 6.58
C GLY A 157 1.09 18.40 6.03
N GLN A 158 1.58 19.62 5.79
CA GLN A 158 2.98 19.98 5.56
C GLN A 158 3.75 18.96 4.68
N SER A 159 3.42 18.93 3.39
CA SER A 159 4.37 18.44 2.38
C SER A 159 5.53 19.43 2.30
N SER A 160 6.59 19.20 3.06
CA SER A 160 7.87 19.89 2.82
C SER A 160 8.41 19.40 1.47
N LEU A 161 8.25 20.24 0.44
CA LEU A 161 8.99 20.13 -0.82
C LEU A 161 10.50 20.18 -0.53
#